data_AF-A0A6P1STZ3-F1
#
_entry.id   AF-A0A6P1STZ3-F1
#
_cell.length_a   1.000
_cell.length_b   1.000
_cell.length_c   1.000
_cell.angle_alpha   90.00
_cell.angle_beta   90.00
_cell.angle_gamma   90.00
#
_symmetry.space_group_name_H-M   'P 1'
#
loop_
_entity.id
_entity.type
_entity.pdbx_description
1 polymer ?
#
loop_
_entity_poly.entity_id
_entity_poly.type
_entity_poly.pdbx_seq_one_letter_code
_entity_poly.pdbx_strand_id
1 'polypeptide(L)'
;MSDSAPTNQGTHAHGLKYDLPHLFGRRRAISSLAALTLVSAAGRGMAADGSCVAIPAETAGPFPADGSNRAAGQTVNVLQESGVMRDDLRTSFAGMSPVAEGVEVQLILHLVEAGTACTPLAGRAIYVWHCDAAGRYSLYEDRDRNYLRGLGVSDANGIVRLTTVFPGCYRGRWPHIHFEVFDRPADAVAGSAGRLTSQLALPAAACNDVYARDPRYHNSVANLRGQSLARDGIFRDNTPDEIEQQTLSLSGSPATGFEARAVIGLG
;
A
#
# COMPACT_ATOMS: atom_id res chain seq x y z
N MET A 1 -0.81 -56.02 -14.56
CA MET A 1 -0.41 -54.78 -15.25
C MET A 1 -1.55 -53.79 -15.12
N SER A 2 -1.50 -52.97 -14.07
CA SER A 2 -2.35 -51.79 -13.93
C SER A 2 -1.43 -50.71 -13.40
N ASP A 3 -1.20 -49.73 -14.26
CA ASP A 3 -0.23 -48.65 -14.11
C ASP A 3 -0.81 -47.60 -13.15
N SER A 4 -0.10 -47.34 -12.05
CA SER A 4 -0.46 -46.31 -11.08
C SER A 4 0.24 -45.01 -11.49
N ALA A 5 -0.52 -44.05 -12.01
CA ALA A 5 -0.03 -42.70 -12.25
C ALA A 5 0.22 -41.97 -10.91
N PRO A 6 1.38 -41.30 -10.72
CA PRO A 6 1.62 -40.53 -9.49
C PRO A 6 0.89 -39.20 -9.53
N THR A 7 0.15 -38.91 -8.46
CA THR A 7 -0.48 -37.61 -8.19
C THR A 7 0.60 -36.54 -8.00
N ASN A 8 0.60 -35.55 -8.88
CA ASN A 8 1.42 -34.34 -8.81
C ASN A 8 0.99 -33.51 -7.57
N GLN A 9 1.75 -33.62 -6.48
CA GLN A 9 1.60 -32.73 -5.33
C GLN A 9 2.16 -31.35 -5.72
N GLY A 10 1.25 -30.42 -5.99
CA GLY A 10 1.55 -29.04 -6.38
C GLY A 10 2.38 -28.32 -5.32
N THR A 11 3.51 -27.80 -5.77
CA THR A 11 4.46 -26.95 -5.06
C THR A 11 3.83 -25.61 -4.70
N HIS A 12 3.26 -25.46 -3.50
CA HIS A 12 2.78 -24.18 -2.94
C HIS A 12 3.48 -23.83 -1.62
N ALA A 13 4.80 -23.95 -1.56
CA ALA A 13 5.55 -23.76 -0.31
C ALA A 13 6.84 -22.95 -0.48
N HIS A 14 6.84 -21.98 -1.39
CA HIS A 14 8.03 -21.20 -1.68
C HIS A 14 7.72 -19.71 -1.61
N GLY A 15 7.46 -19.22 -0.40
CA GLY A 15 7.42 -17.78 -0.09
C GLY A 15 8.78 -17.09 -0.29
N LEU A 16 8.94 -15.90 0.28
CA LEU A 16 10.04 -14.90 0.16
C LEU A 16 11.46 -15.38 -0.20
N LYS A 17 11.85 -16.63 0.11
CA LYS A 17 13.07 -17.29 -0.40
C LYS A 17 13.23 -17.19 -1.92
N TYR A 18 12.14 -17.11 -2.69
CA TYR A 18 12.18 -16.85 -4.14
C TYR A 18 12.27 -15.37 -4.50
N ASP A 19 11.65 -14.47 -3.73
CA ASP A 19 11.58 -13.04 -4.08
C ASP A 19 12.86 -12.28 -3.63
N LEU A 20 13.49 -12.71 -2.54
CA LEU A 20 14.69 -12.07 -1.97
C LEU A 20 15.90 -12.05 -2.94
N PRO A 21 16.27 -13.16 -3.62
CA PRO A 21 17.38 -13.17 -4.57
C PRO A 21 17.17 -12.27 -5.79
N HIS A 22 15.91 -12.05 -6.20
CA HIS A 22 15.59 -11.22 -7.37
C HIS A 22 15.70 -9.71 -7.08
N LEU A 23 15.64 -9.31 -5.81
CA LEU A 23 15.76 -7.91 -5.38
C LEU A 23 17.20 -7.48 -5.09
N PHE A 24 18.06 -8.40 -4.64
CA PHE A 24 19.48 -8.12 -4.38
C PHE A 24 20.43 -8.46 -5.55
N GLY A 25 19.92 -9.12 -6.60
CA GLY A 25 20.73 -9.71 -7.68
C GLY A 25 20.95 -8.87 -8.95
N ARG A 26 20.35 -7.68 -9.10
CA ARG A 26 20.54 -6.88 -10.33
C ARG A 26 21.82 -6.04 -10.31
N ARG A 27 22.98 -6.70 -10.24
CA ARG A 27 24.23 -6.11 -10.76
C ARG A 27 24.21 -6.24 -12.28
N ARG A 28 23.67 -5.22 -12.97
CA ARG A 28 23.86 -5.09 -14.42
C ARG A 28 25.35 -4.78 -14.66
N ALA A 29 26.10 -5.76 -15.14
CA ALA A 29 27.40 -5.52 -15.74
C ALA A 29 27.17 -4.78 -17.07
N ILE A 30 27.58 -3.51 -17.13
CA ILE A 30 27.60 -2.73 -18.36
C ILE A 30 29.06 -2.68 -18.81
N SER A 31 29.36 -3.37 -19.92
CA SER A 31 30.61 -3.25 -20.64
C SER A 31 30.73 -1.86 -21.26
N SER A 32 31.90 -1.27 -21.08
CA SER A 32 32.27 0.09 -21.45
C SER A 32 32.32 0.30 -22.97
N LEU A 33 31.58 1.28 -23.47
CA LEU A 33 32.03 2.15 -24.56
C LEU A 33 31.67 3.59 -24.21
N ALA A 34 32.70 4.43 -24.20
CA ALA A 34 32.64 5.82 -23.81
C ALA A 34 31.88 6.67 -24.85
N ALA A 35 30.86 7.39 -24.39
CA ALA A 35 30.39 8.63 -24.99
C ALA A 35 29.99 9.56 -23.85
N LEU A 36 30.76 10.63 -23.64
CA LEU A 36 30.57 11.57 -22.55
C LEU A 36 29.44 12.55 -22.94
N THR A 37 28.21 12.21 -22.58
CA THR A 37 27.10 13.17 -22.51
C THR A 37 26.71 13.34 -21.05
N LEU A 38 27.11 14.47 -20.45
CA LEU A 38 26.63 14.92 -19.16
C LEU A 38 25.14 15.27 -19.28
N VAL A 39 24.28 14.27 -19.09
CA VAL A 39 22.88 14.49 -18.75
C VAL A 39 22.85 14.58 -17.23
N SER A 40 22.77 15.80 -16.70
CA SER A 40 22.40 16.03 -15.31
C SER A 40 20.99 15.49 -15.09
N ALA A 41 20.89 14.26 -14.60
CA ALA A 41 19.66 13.76 -14.01
C ALA A 41 19.42 14.60 -12.75
N ALA A 42 18.58 15.64 -12.90
CA ALA A 42 17.99 16.32 -11.76
C ALA A 42 17.10 15.32 -11.03
N GLY A 43 17.71 14.55 -10.12
CA GLY A 43 16.97 13.94 -9.03
C GLY A 43 16.31 15.10 -8.29
N ARG A 44 15.02 15.32 -8.52
CA ARG A 44 14.19 16.07 -7.59
C ARG A 44 14.10 15.22 -6.33
N GLY A 45 15.14 15.31 -5.50
CA GLY A 45 15.02 14.94 -4.10
C GLY A 45 13.86 15.76 -3.56
N MET A 46 12.89 15.09 -2.93
CA MET A 46 11.99 15.79 -2.02
C MET A 46 12.87 16.35 -0.92
N ALA A 47 13.33 17.59 -1.10
CA ALA A 47 13.83 18.38 0.01
C ALA A 47 12.64 18.49 0.98
N ALA A 48 12.77 17.86 2.15
CA ALA A 48 11.88 18.13 3.27
C ALA A 48 12.21 19.54 3.76
N ASP A 49 11.65 20.56 3.10
CA ASP A 49 11.64 21.91 3.63
C ASP A 49 10.48 21.96 4.63
N GLY A 50 10.76 21.53 5.87
CA GLY A 50 9.78 21.41 6.94
C GLY A 50 10.05 20.24 7.88
N SER A 51 9.70 20.43 9.16
CA SER A 51 9.62 19.32 10.12
C SER A 51 8.49 18.37 9.73
N CYS A 52 8.71 17.07 9.93
CA CYS A 52 7.68 16.05 9.80
C CYS A 52 7.26 15.60 11.19
N VAL A 53 5.97 15.32 11.34
CA VAL A 53 5.38 14.85 12.57
C VAL A 53 5.29 13.33 12.54
N ALA A 54 5.39 12.70 13.71
CA ALA A 54 5.14 11.26 13.82
C ALA A 54 3.67 10.99 13.46
N ILE A 55 3.43 10.02 12.59
CA ILE A 55 2.05 9.58 12.32
C ILE A 55 1.54 8.81 13.55
N PRO A 56 0.34 9.13 14.06
CA PRO A 56 -0.23 8.41 15.19
C PRO A 56 -0.53 6.96 14.81
N ALA A 57 -0.38 6.06 15.80
CA ALA A 57 -0.76 4.68 15.64
C ALA A 57 -2.28 4.55 15.60
N GLU A 58 -2.81 3.90 14.57
CA GLU A 58 -4.23 3.63 14.41
C GLU A 58 -4.49 2.12 14.42
N THR A 59 -5.76 1.77 14.58
CA THR A 59 -6.18 0.37 14.37
C THR A 59 -5.91 -0.11 12.94
N ALA A 60 -5.50 -1.37 12.81
CA ALA A 60 -5.51 -2.10 11.53
C ALA A 60 -6.94 -2.23 10.95
N GLY A 61 -7.97 -1.99 11.76
CA GLY A 61 -9.34 -2.25 11.38
C GLY A 61 -9.61 -3.75 11.20
N PRO A 62 -10.79 -4.10 10.66
CA PRO A 62 -11.24 -5.49 10.62
C PRO A 62 -10.81 -6.24 9.36
N PHE A 63 -9.93 -5.67 8.52
CA PHE A 63 -9.57 -6.26 7.22
C PHE A 63 -8.05 -6.40 6.92
N PRO A 64 -7.13 -6.50 7.90
CA PRO A 64 -5.73 -6.78 7.60
C PRO A 64 -5.55 -8.21 7.08
N ALA A 65 -4.50 -8.49 6.33
CA ALA A 65 -4.18 -9.85 5.87
C ALA A 65 -2.75 -10.19 6.25
N ASP A 66 -2.40 -9.87 7.50
CA ASP A 66 -1.09 -10.04 8.14
C ASP A 66 -1.05 -11.28 9.07
N GLY A 67 -2.14 -12.04 9.14
CA GLY A 67 -2.30 -13.18 10.05
C GLY A 67 -2.92 -12.84 11.41
N SER A 68 -3.20 -11.57 11.70
CA SER A 68 -3.83 -11.13 12.95
C SER A 68 -5.34 -11.40 13.00
N ASN A 69 -5.96 -11.63 11.83
CA ASN A 69 -7.42 -11.68 11.70
C ASN A 69 -7.92 -12.86 10.86
N ARG A 70 -9.23 -13.11 10.92
CA ARG A 70 -9.89 -14.27 10.33
C ARG A 70 -11.05 -13.86 9.44
N ALA A 71 -11.23 -14.59 8.34
CA ALA A 71 -12.42 -14.54 7.48
C ALA A 71 -12.99 -15.94 7.36
N ALA A 72 -14.30 -16.09 7.61
CA ALA A 72 -15.01 -17.37 7.59
C ALA A 72 -14.29 -18.49 8.37
N GLY A 73 -13.77 -18.16 9.57
CA GLY A 73 -13.09 -19.08 10.48
C GLY A 73 -11.61 -19.36 10.17
N GLN A 74 -11.10 -18.92 9.01
CA GLN A 74 -9.71 -19.13 8.60
C GLN A 74 -8.88 -17.87 8.83
N THR A 75 -7.64 -18.04 9.29
CA THR A 75 -6.67 -16.94 9.37
C THR A 75 -6.35 -16.46 7.97
N VAL A 76 -6.39 -15.14 7.77
CA VAL A 76 -6.05 -14.50 6.48
C VAL A 76 -4.66 -13.90 6.59
N ASN A 77 -3.70 -14.43 5.82
CA ASN A 77 -2.32 -13.95 5.81
C ASN A 77 -1.72 -13.98 4.40
N VAL A 78 -1.60 -12.82 3.75
CA VAL A 78 -0.90 -12.69 2.47
C VAL A 78 0.58 -12.42 2.63
N LEU A 79 1.06 -12.00 3.80
CA LEU A 79 2.48 -11.70 4.02
C LEU A 79 3.37 -12.94 3.88
N GLN A 80 2.80 -14.14 3.98
CA GLN A 80 3.49 -15.41 3.79
C GLN A 80 3.41 -15.94 2.35
N GLU A 81 2.61 -15.32 1.49
CA GLU A 81 2.40 -15.75 0.11
C GLU A 81 3.49 -15.22 -0.83
N SER A 82 3.92 -16.04 -1.78
CA SER A 82 4.84 -15.58 -2.83
C SER A 82 4.18 -14.52 -3.70
N GLY A 83 4.93 -13.48 -4.05
CA GLY A 83 4.41 -12.37 -4.86
C GLY A 83 3.71 -11.28 -4.04
N VAL A 84 3.68 -11.37 -2.70
CA VAL A 84 3.19 -10.26 -1.85
C VAL A 84 4.10 -9.05 -1.89
N MET A 85 5.40 -9.25 -2.09
CA MET A 85 6.35 -8.16 -2.29
C MET A 85 6.30 -7.72 -3.75
N ARG A 86 5.74 -6.54 -3.99
CA ARG A 86 5.32 -6.11 -5.32
C ARG A 86 5.09 -4.61 -5.38
N ASP A 87 5.23 -4.06 -6.58
CA ASP A 87 4.99 -2.64 -6.82
C ASP A 87 3.57 -2.38 -7.35
N ASP A 88 2.96 -3.28 -8.13
CA ASP A 88 1.58 -3.11 -8.62
C ASP A 88 0.60 -3.90 -7.76
N LEU A 89 -0.21 -3.25 -6.94
CA LEU A 89 -1.18 -3.87 -6.03
C LEU A 89 -2.48 -4.32 -6.74
N ARG A 90 -2.73 -3.92 -7.99
CA ARG A 90 -4.06 -4.11 -8.61
C ARG A 90 -4.36 -5.55 -8.96
N THR A 91 -3.36 -6.33 -9.34
CA THR A 91 -3.56 -7.72 -9.77
C THR A 91 -3.61 -8.66 -8.56
N SER A 92 -4.61 -9.54 -8.47
CA SER A 92 -4.52 -10.67 -7.54
C SER A 92 -3.33 -11.60 -7.90
N PHE A 93 -2.87 -12.39 -6.94
CA PHE A 93 -1.67 -13.21 -7.04
C PHE A 93 -1.81 -14.54 -6.30
N ALA A 94 -0.76 -15.37 -6.32
CA ALA A 94 -0.76 -16.70 -5.71
C ALA A 94 -1.93 -17.59 -6.20
N GLY A 95 -2.22 -17.54 -7.52
CA GLY A 95 -3.30 -18.31 -8.15
C GLY A 95 -4.68 -17.69 -8.05
N MET A 96 -4.81 -16.51 -7.43
CA MET A 96 -6.06 -15.75 -7.36
C MET A 96 -6.26 -14.79 -8.54
N SER A 97 -7.50 -14.37 -8.73
CA SER A 97 -7.94 -13.40 -9.75
C SER A 97 -9.11 -12.60 -9.17
N PRO A 98 -9.47 -11.39 -9.64
CA PRO A 98 -9.04 -10.70 -10.87
C PRO A 98 -8.04 -9.56 -10.60
N VAL A 99 -7.92 -8.63 -11.56
CA VAL A 99 -7.33 -7.30 -11.36
C VAL A 99 -8.40 -6.34 -10.84
N ALA A 100 -8.10 -5.57 -9.80
CA ALA A 100 -8.98 -4.53 -9.30
C ALA A 100 -9.17 -3.42 -10.33
N GLU A 101 -10.43 -3.05 -10.55
CA GLU A 101 -10.79 -1.89 -11.36
C GLU A 101 -10.94 -0.63 -10.50
N GLY A 102 -10.59 0.52 -11.08
CA GLY A 102 -10.76 1.84 -10.46
C GLY A 102 -9.96 2.91 -11.20
N VAL A 103 -9.93 4.11 -10.65
CA VAL A 103 -9.02 5.18 -11.10
C VAL A 103 -7.61 4.83 -10.65
N GLU A 104 -6.64 4.78 -11.56
CA GLU A 104 -5.25 4.43 -11.24
C GLU A 104 -4.60 5.47 -10.30
N VAL A 105 -3.82 4.98 -9.33
CA VAL A 105 -3.06 5.80 -8.38
C VAL A 105 -1.62 5.30 -8.32
N GLN A 106 -0.68 6.18 -8.63
CA GLN A 106 0.73 6.02 -8.29
C GLN A 106 0.96 6.53 -6.86
N LEU A 107 1.01 5.61 -5.91
CA LEU A 107 1.21 5.88 -4.49
C LEU A 107 2.71 5.93 -4.16
N ILE A 108 3.17 7.07 -3.65
CA ILE A 108 4.57 7.32 -3.32
C ILE A 108 4.65 7.66 -1.83
N LEU A 109 5.25 6.77 -1.05
CA LEU A 109 5.38 6.91 0.39
C LEU A 109 6.83 7.18 0.75
N HIS A 110 7.08 8.24 1.53
CA HIS A 110 8.41 8.61 2.00
C HIS A 110 8.53 8.28 3.49
N LEU A 111 9.21 7.19 3.82
CA LEU A 111 9.42 6.74 5.18
C LEU A 111 10.61 7.50 5.77
N VAL A 112 10.35 8.18 6.89
CA VAL A 112 11.33 9.04 7.57
C VAL A 112 11.28 8.85 9.07
N GLU A 113 12.38 9.15 9.76
CA GLU A 113 12.35 9.40 11.20
C GLU A 113 11.72 10.79 11.44
N ALA A 114 10.69 10.85 12.28
CA ALA A 114 9.99 12.09 12.59
C ALA A 114 10.91 13.10 13.29
N GLY A 115 10.67 14.39 13.06
CA GLY A 115 11.46 15.48 13.64
C GLY A 115 11.89 16.51 12.61
N THR A 116 12.91 17.29 12.96
CA THR A 116 13.32 18.46 12.16
C THR A 116 14.09 18.10 10.88
N ALA A 117 14.73 16.93 10.84
CA ALA A 117 15.57 16.51 9.72
C ALA A 117 14.86 15.55 8.74
N CYS A 118 13.73 14.95 9.15
CA CYS A 118 12.98 13.95 8.37
C CYS A 118 13.89 12.94 7.67
N THR A 119 14.78 12.32 8.45
CA THR A 119 15.86 11.51 7.91
C THR A 119 15.28 10.29 7.21
N PRO A 120 15.57 10.06 5.92
CA PRO A 120 15.00 8.94 5.19
C PRO A 120 15.36 7.58 5.77
N LEU A 121 14.39 6.67 5.82
CA LEU A 121 14.55 5.32 6.35
C LEU A 121 14.60 4.29 5.22
N ALA A 122 15.80 3.89 4.82
CA ALA A 122 16.02 2.88 3.79
C ALA A 122 15.78 1.44 4.29
N GLY A 123 15.32 0.55 3.41
CA GLY A 123 15.19 -0.88 3.68
C GLY A 123 14.03 -1.27 4.62
N ARG A 124 13.15 -0.33 4.98
CA ARG A 124 11.93 -0.59 5.74
C ARG A 124 10.89 -1.24 4.86
N ALA A 125 10.11 -2.15 5.41
CA ALA A 125 8.97 -2.72 4.69
C ALA A 125 7.68 -2.01 5.10
N ILE A 126 6.77 -1.83 4.14
CA ILE A 126 5.44 -1.29 4.40
C ILE A 126 4.39 -2.16 3.72
N TYR A 127 3.52 -2.77 4.54
CA TYR A 127 2.35 -3.49 4.06
C TYR A 127 1.21 -2.49 3.86
N VAL A 128 0.62 -2.47 2.67
CA VAL A 128 -0.46 -1.55 2.31
C VAL A 128 -1.70 -2.35 1.95
N TRP A 129 -2.87 -1.94 2.44
CA TRP A 129 -4.15 -2.48 2.01
C TRP A 129 -5.27 -1.45 2.00
N HIS A 130 -6.24 -1.62 1.11
CA HIS A 130 -7.46 -0.80 1.09
C HIS A 130 -8.61 -1.51 0.36
N CYS A 131 -9.81 -0.91 0.45
CA CYS A 131 -10.98 -1.38 -0.28
C CYS A 131 -10.93 -1.01 -1.77
N ASP A 132 -11.67 -1.74 -2.60
CA ASP A 132 -11.84 -1.41 -4.01
C ASP A 132 -12.76 -0.20 -4.25
N ALA A 133 -13.00 0.13 -5.53
CA ALA A 133 -13.85 1.24 -5.94
C ALA A 133 -15.29 1.16 -5.38
N ALA A 134 -15.81 -0.06 -5.15
CA ALA A 134 -17.14 -0.30 -4.59
C ALA A 134 -17.15 -0.28 -3.05
N GLY A 135 -15.98 -0.14 -2.41
CA GLY A 135 -15.82 -0.13 -0.96
C GLY A 135 -15.71 -1.52 -0.33
N ARG A 136 -15.32 -2.55 -1.08
CA ARG A 136 -15.19 -3.94 -0.60
C ARG A 136 -13.72 -4.31 -0.37
N TYR A 137 -13.43 -5.08 0.67
CA TYR A 137 -12.09 -5.62 0.90
C TYR A 137 -11.92 -7.04 0.31
N SER A 138 -10.83 -7.22 -0.45
CA SER A 138 -10.39 -8.53 -0.92
C SER A 138 -10.09 -9.46 0.26
N LEU A 139 -10.26 -10.78 0.09
CA LEU A 139 -10.15 -11.85 1.08
C LEU A 139 -11.24 -11.91 2.16
N TYR A 140 -11.96 -10.81 2.38
CA TYR A 140 -12.98 -10.69 3.42
C TYR A 140 -14.39 -10.74 2.82
N GLU A 141 -14.72 -9.78 1.98
CA GLU A 141 -15.99 -9.73 1.26
C GLU A 141 -15.95 -10.58 -0.01
N ASP A 142 -14.78 -10.67 -0.65
CA ASP A 142 -14.54 -11.50 -1.83
C ASP A 142 -13.30 -12.38 -1.63
N ARG A 143 -13.52 -13.68 -1.45
CA ARG A 143 -12.49 -14.63 -0.96
C ARG A 143 -11.59 -15.21 -2.05
N ASP A 144 -11.96 -15.03 -3.31
CA ASP A 144 -11.25 -15.54 -4.49
C ASP A 144 -10.16 -14.59 -5.02
N ARG A 145 -9.97 -13.44 -4.36
CA ARG A 145 -9.07 -12.35 -4.76
C ARG A 145 -8.30 -11.78 -3.58
N ASN A 146 -7.11 -11.27 -3.87
CA ASN A 146 -6.20 -10.63 -2.90
C ASN A 146 -5.56 -9.35 -3.46
N TYR A 147 -6.16 -8.72 -4.47
CA TYR A 147 -5.75 -7.41 -4.95
C TYR A 147 -5.74 -6.34 -3.86
N LEU A 148 -5.14 -5.19 -4.16
CA LEU A 148 -5.07 -3.98 -3.34
C LEU A 148 -4.43 -4.25 -1.97
N ARG A 149 -3.50 -5.21 -1.96
CA ARG A 149 -2.70 -5.65 -0.82
C ARG A 149 -1.28 -5.91 -1.30
N GLY A 150 -0.27 -5.44 -0.59
CA GLY A 150 1.11 -5.76 -0.93
C GLY A 150 2.14 -5.13 0.01
N LEU A 151 3.35 -5.68 -0.04
CA LEU A 151 4.49 -5.28 0.79
C LEU A 151 5.50 -4.54 -0.09
N GLY A 152 5.64 -3.23 0.13
CA GLY A 152 6.70 -2.42 -0.48
C GLY A 152 7.95 -2.36 0.40
N VAL A 153 9.10 -2.04 -0.20
CA VAL A 153 10.37 -1.82 0.53
C VAL A 153 10.95 -0.47 0.16
N SER A 154 11.33 0.33 1.15
CA SER A 154 11.86 1.67 0.91
C SER A 154 13.25 1.63 0.30
N ASP A 155 13.47 2.46 -0.72
CA ASP A 155 14.76 2.64 -1.38
C ASP A 155 15.76 3.40 -0.49
N ALA A 156 16.96 3.68 -1.03
CA ALA A 156 18.01 4.40 -0.31
C ALA A 156 17.60 5.82 0.15
N ASN A 157 16.56 6.40 -0.45
CA ASN A 157 15.99 7.69 -0.08
C ASN A 157 14.70 7.53 0.73
N GLY A 158 14.44 6.36 1.31
CA GLY A 158 13.24 6.11 2.10
C GLY A 158 11.95 6.03 1.27
N ILE A 159 12.03 5.94 -0.06
CA ILE A 159 10.84 6.00 -0.92
C ILE A 159 10.33 4.61 -1.27
N VAL A 160 9.02 4.41 -1.15
CA VAL A 160 8.27 3.26 -1.67
C VAL A 160 7.35 3.76 -2.79
N ARG A 161 7.30 3.06 -3.93
CA ARG A 161 6.42 3.40 -5.06
C ARG A 161 5.53 2.22 -5.38
N LEU A 162 4.22 2.42 -5.30
CA LEU A 162 3.21 1.39 -5.54
C LEU A 162 2.20 1.90 -6.57
N THR A 163 1.77 1.04 -7.49
CA THR A 163 0.62 1.25 -8.36
C THR A 163 -0.62 0.62 -7.73
N THR A 164 -1.70 1.38 -7.58
CA THR A 164 -2.96 0.90 -7.02
C THR A 164 -4.16 1.57 -7.70
N VAL A 165 -5.36 1.46 -7.13
CA VAL A 165 -6.54 2.24 -7.52
C VAL A 165 -7.02 3.15 -6.39
N PHE A 166 -7.72 4.22 -6.73
CA PHE A 166 -8.32 5.12 -5.75
C PHE A 166 -9.37 4.34 -4.91
N PRO A 167 -9.26 4.31 -3.57
CA PRO A 167 -10.20 3.59 -2.71
C PRO A 167 -11.64 4.13 -2.81
N GLY A 168 -12.63 3.25 -2.66
CA GLY A 168 -14.02 3.66 -2.47
C GLY A 168 -14.29 4.22 -1.06
N CYS A 169 -15.53 4.68 -0.85
CA CYS A 169 -16.03 5.03 0.48
C CYS A 169 -17.05 3.99 0.92
N TYR A 170 -16.75 3.25 1.98
CA TYR A 170 -17.72 2.37 2.64
C TYR A 170 -18.38 3.07 3.84
N ARG A 171 -19.52 2.53 4.28
CA ARG A 171 -20.38 3.19 5.27
C ARG A 171 -19.64 3.37 6.60
N GLY A 172 -19.71 4.59 7.13
CA GLY A 172 -19.25 4.92 8.47
C GLY A 172 -17.76 5.28 8.59
N ARG A 173 -17.01 5.27 7.48
CA ARG A 173 -15.59 5.63 7.47
C ARG A 173 -15.27 6.65 6.38
N TRP A 174 -14.37 7.59 6.67
CA TRP A 174 -13.72 8.45 5.68
C TRP A 174 -12.87 7.58 4.73
N PRO A 175 -12.76 7.87 3.42
CA PRO A 175 -11.93 7.09 2.51
C PRO A 175 -10.45 7.09 2.92
N HIS A 176 -9.85 5.90 2.97
CA HIS A 176 -8.49 5.73 3.49
C HIS A 176 -7.72 4.58 2.82
N ILE A 177 -6.40 4.59 3.01
CA ILE A 177 -5.49 3.49 2.75
C ILE A 177 -4.84 3.09 4.06
N HIS A 178 -4.90 1.81 4.43
CA HIS A 178 -4.21 1.32 5.60
C HIS A 178 -2.75 1.00 5.30
N PHE A 179 -1.92 1.07 6.33
CA PHE A 179 -0.57 0.54 6.25
C PHE A 179 -0.03 0.01 7.58
N GLU A 180 0.98 -0.85 7.48
CA GLU A 180 1.83 -1.30 8.58
C GLU A 180 3.30 -1.22 8.17
N VAL A 181 4.15 -0.62 9.01
CA VAL A 181 5.59 -0.48 8.77
C VAL A 181 6.36 -1.46 9.63
N PHE A 182 7.35 -2.12 9.03
CA PHE A 182 8.25 -3.05 9.70
C PHE A 182 9.70 -2.59 9.55
N ASP A 183 10.55 -2.95 10.51
CA ASP A 183 11.98 -2.63 10.46
C ASP A 183 12.65 -3.28 9.25
N ARG A 184 12.28 -4.52 8.92
CA ARG A 184 12.80 -5.24 7.75
C ARG A 184 11.70 -6.10 7.10
N PRO A 185 11.83 -6.43 5.80
CA PRO A 185 10.85 -7.30 5.15
C PRO A 185 10.71 -8.69 5.78
N ALA A 186 11.80 -9.22 6.35
CA ALA A 186 11.78 -10.50 7.05
C ALA A 186 10.89 -10.48 8.29
N ASP A 187 10.72 -9.33 8.95
CA ASP A 187 9.89 -9.19 10.16
C ASP A 187 8.41 -9.33 9.81
N ALA A 188 7.98 -8.70 8.70
CA ALA A 188 6.61 -8.81 8.18
C ALA A 188 6.22 -10.25 7.87
N VAL A 189 7.08 -10.99 7.16
CA VAL A 189 6.81 -12.38 6.76
C VAL A 189 6.87 -13.35 7.95
N ALA A 190 7.69 -13.05 8.95
CA ALA A 190 7.76 -13.81 10.19
C ALA A 190 6.54 -13.62 11.11
N GLY A 191 5.64 -12.69 10.78
CA GLY A 191 4.49 -12.33 11.63
C GLY A 191 4.91 -11.56 12.89
N SER A 192 6.03 -10.83 12.82
CA SER A 192 6.43 -9.93 13.90
C SER A 192 5.46 -8.75 13.96
N ALA A 193 5.31 -8.14 15.13
CA ALA A 193 4.53 -6.90 15.24
C ALA A 193 5.19 -5.79 14.41
N GLY A 194 4.40 -5.04 13.63
CA GLY A 194 4.86 -3.83 12.97
C GLY A 194 5.29 -2.77 13.98
N ARG A 195 6.24 -1.93 13.54
CA ARG A 195 6.67 -0.73 14.26
C ARG A 195 5.55 0.31 14.35
N LEU A 196 4.74 0.41 13.29
CA LEU A 196 3.60 1.33 13.21
C LEU A 196 2.50 0.70 12.37
N THR A 197 1.28 0.68 12.88
CA THR A 197 0.07 0.49 12.08
C THR A 197 -0.68 1.81 12.05
N SER A 198 -1.12 2.27 10.89
CA SER A 198 -1.89 3.51 10.78
C SER A 198 -2.72 3.56 9.49
N GLN A 199 -3.30 4.72 9.19
CA GLN A 199 -4.18 4.96 8.05
C GLN A 199 -3.86 6.31 7.39
N LEU A 200 -3.95 6.35 6.07
CA LEU A 200 -3.82 7.57 5.27
C LEU A 200 -5.19 8.00 4.77
N ALA A 201 -5.57 9.24 5.05
CA ALA A 201 -6.80 9.85 4.57
C ALA A 201 -6.67 10.33 3.12
N LEU A 202 -7.76 10.23 2.36
CA LEU A 202 -7.85 10.82 1.02
C LEU A 202 -8.38 12.26 1.09
N PRO A 203 -7.89 13.21 0.27
CA PRO A 203 -8.43 14.56 0.20
C PRO A 203 -9.88 14.61 -0.22
N ALA A 204 -10.68 15.41 0.47
CA ALA A 204 -12.12 15.57 0.20
C ALA A 204 -12.41 15.96 -1.27
N ALA A 205 -11.60 16.86 -1.85
CA ALA A 205 -11.78 17.30 -3.22
C ALA A 205 -11.59 16.15 -4.23
N ALA A 206 -10.56 15.32 -4.04
CA ALA A 206 -10.31 14.16 -4.90
C ALA A 206 -11.41 13.10 -4.75
N CYS A 207 -11.86 12.82 -3.52
CA CYS A 207 -12.99 11.92 -3.27
C CYS A 207 -14.24 12.37 -4.02
N ASN A 208 -14.61 13.64 -3.89
CA ASN A 208 -15.78 14.18 -4.58
C ASN A 208 -15.66 14.08 -6.11
N ASP A 209 -14.49 14.38 -6.67
CA ASP A 209 -14.29 14.37 -8.12
C ASP A 209 -14.31 12.94 -8.71
N VAL A 210 -13.65 11.97 -8.05
CA VAL A 210 -13.67 10.56 -8.47
C VAL A 210 -15.08 9.99 -8.37
N TYR A 211 -15.74 10.13 -7.21
CA TYR A 211 -17.03 9.48 -6.96
C TYR A 211 -18.15 10.05 -7.83
N ALA A 212 -18.05 11.31 -8.26
CA ALA A 212 -19.04 11.92 -9.14
C ALA A 212 -18.89 11.49 -10.61
N ARG A 213 -17.71 11.03 -11.05
CA ARG A 213 -17.41 10.79 -12.48
C ARG A 213 -17.31 9.33 -12.87
N ASP A 214 -17.00 8.46 -11.93
CA ASP A 214 -16.75 7.05 -12.21
C ASP A 214 -17.84 6.15 -11.60
N PRO A 215 -18.66 5.46 -12.42
CA PRO A 215 -19.78 4.65 -11.93
C PRO A 215 -19.35 3.46 -11.07
N ARG A 216 -18.09 3.03 -11.12
CA ARG A 216 -17.56 1.97 -10.24
C ARG A 216 -17.67 2.36 -8.77
N TYR A 217 -17.69 3.67 -8.47
CA TYR A 217 -17.79 4.25 -7.14
C TYR A 217 -19.22 4.58 -6.69
N HIS A 218 -20.23 3.94 -7.29
CA HIS A 218 -21.66 4.24 -7.05
C HIS A 218 -22.07 4.34 -5.57
N ASN A 219 -21.55 3.48 -4.68
CA ASN A 219 -21.87 3.53 -3.25
C ASN A 219 -21.19 4.71 -2.53
N SER A 220 -20.06 5.17 -3.06
CA SER A 220 -19.16 6.10 -2.38
C SER A 220 -19.77 7.49 -2.25
N VAL A 221 -20.57 7.95 -3.22
CA VAL A 221 -21.26 9.24 -3.17
C VAL A 221 -22.20 9.30 -1.96
N ALA A 222 -23.01 8.27 -1.75
CA ALA A 222 -23.95 8.22 -0.64
C ALA A 222 -23.25 8.09 0.71
N ASN A 223 -22.22 7.25 0.78
CA ASN A 223 -21.45 7.02 2.01
C ASN A 223 -20.66 8.27 2.44
N LEU A 224 -20.05 9.00 1.50
CA LEU A 224 -19.26 10.20 1.79
C LEU A 224 -20.12 11.35 2.33
N ARG A 225 -21.36 11.51 1.85
CA ARG A 225 -22.29 12.56 2.33
C ARG A 225 -22.51 12.52 3.85
N GLY A 226 -22.41 11.34 4.46
CA GLY A 226 -22.56 11.16 5.90
C GLY A 226 -21.27 11.31 6.70
N GLN A 227 -20.13 11.62 6.05
CA GLN A 227 -18.81 11.57 6.66
C GLN A 227 -17.98 12.85 6.52
N SER A 228 -17.07 12.99 7.48
CA SER A 228 -15.99 13.99 7.52
C SER A 228 -14.87 13.45 8.39
N LEU A 229 -13.64 13.98 8.25
CA LEU A 229 -12.54 13.61 9.14
C LEU A 229 -12.91 13.82 10.63
N ALA A 230 -13.60 14.91 10.95
CA ALA A 230 -14.09 15.19 12.31
C ALA A 230 -15.19 14.24 12.82
N ARG A 231 -15.82 13.45 11.95
CA ARG A 231 -16.83 12.43 12.31
C ARG A 231 -16.28 11.02 12.30
N ASP A 232 -15.21 10.78 11.52
CA ASP A 232 -14.59 9.47 11.41
C ASP A 232 -13.99 9.05 12.75
N GLY A 233 -14.26 7.81 13.17
CA GLY A 233 -13.83 7.32 14.47
C GLY A 233 -12.32 7.15 14.63
N ILE A 234 -11.54 7.23 13.54
CA ILE A 234 -10.08 7.08 13.51
C ILE A 234 -9.38 8.44 13.39
N PHE A 235 -9.93 9.36 12.60
CA PHE A 235 -9.25 10.63 12.35
C PHE A 235 -9.69 11.75 13.31
N ARG A 236 -10.85 11.66 13.97
CA ARG A 236 -11.45 12.79 14.72
C ARG A 236 -10.65 13.27 15.93
N ASP A 237 -9.82 12.42 16.52
CA ASP A 237 -9.02 12.71 17.71
C ASP A 237 -7.58 13.10 17.40
N ASN A 238 -7.21 13.13 16.12
CA ASN A 238 -5.91 13.59 15.67
C ASN A 238 -5.83 15.12 15.68
N THR A 239 -4.65 15.62 16.03
CA THR A 239 -4.32 17.05 15.94
C THR A 239 -4.33 17.51 14.47
N PRO A 240 -4.44 18.82 14.19
CA PRO A 240 -4.36 19.34 12.83
C PRO A 240 -3.10 18.89 12.07
N ASP A 241 -1.95 18.89 12.74
CA ASP A 241 -0.67 18.50 12.14
C ASP A 241 -0.63 16.99 11.81
N GLU A 242 -1.19 16.14 12.68
CA GLU A 242 -1.31 14.70 12.41
C GLU A 242 -2.27 14.42 11.25
N ILE A 243 -3.39 15.15 11.17
CA ILE A 243 -4.32 15.06 10.03
C ILE A 243 -3.65 15.48 8.74
N GLU A 244 -2.87 16.56 8.74
CA GLU A 244 -2.10 16.99 7.57
C GLU A 244 -1.09 15.91 7.17
N GLN A 245 -0.34 15.36 8.13
CA GLN A 245 0.64 14.30 7.91
C GLN A 245 0.02 13.00 7.37
N GLN A 246 -1.18 12.63 7.84
CA GLN A 246 -1.92 11.44 7.39
C GLN A 246 -2.73 11.67 6.10
N THR A 247 -2.88 12.90 5.61
CA THR A 247 -3.65 13.17 4.39
C THR A 247 -2.75 13.11 3.16
N LEU A 248 -3.11 12.28 2.18
CA LEU A 248 -2.37 12.18 0.92
C LEU A 248 -2.38 13.52 0.16
N SER A 249 -1.23 13.93 -0.37
CA SER A 249 -1.15 15.01 -1.37
C SER A 249 -1.31 14.42 -2.77
N LEU A 250 -2.31 14.89 -3.53
CA LEU A 250 -2.64 14.34 -4.85
C LEU A 250 -2.39 15.35 -5.97
N SER A 251 -1.88 14.85 -7.10
CA SER A 251 -1.86 15.56 -8.37
C SER A 251 -2.40 14.65 -9.48
N GLY A 252 -3.03 15.24 -10.51
CA GLY A 252 -3.68 14.48 -11.58
C GLY A 252 -5.21 14.64 -11.55
N SER A 253 -5.91 13.66 -12.14
CA SER A 253 -7.38 13.71 -12.30
C SER A 253 -7.98 12.31 -12.43
N PRO A 254 -9.29 12.12 -12.23
CA PRO A 254 -9.92 10.83 -12.44
C PRO A 254 -9.74 10.26 -13.85
N ALA A 255 -9.61 11.12 -14.87
CA ALA A 255 -9.45 10.70 -16.27
C ALA A 255 -8.03 10.21 -16.60
N THR A 256 -7.02 10.72 -15.90
CA THR A 256 -5.60 10.43 -16.16
C THR A 256 -4.95 9.59 -15.08
N GLY A 257 -5.67 9.30 -14.00
CA GLY A 257 -5.10 8.79 -12.75
C GLY A 257 -4.46 9.89 -11.90
N PHE A 258 -4.05 9.49 -10.70
CA PHE A 258 -3.39 10.37 -9.73
C PHE A 258 -1.97 9.89 -9.40
N GLU A 259 -1.09 10.84 -9.11
CA GLU A 259 0.06 10.62 -8.25
C GLU A 259 -0.31 11.06 -6.84
N ALA A 260 -0.22 10.16 -5.86
CA ALA A 260 -0.53 10.39 -4.46
C ALA A 260 0.73 10.26 -3.60
N ARG A 261 1.02 11.23 -2.76
CA ARG A 261 2.22 11.31 -1.93
C ARG A 261 1.87 11.42 -0.45
N ALA A 262 2.62 10.72 0.40
CA ALA A 262 2.63 10.96 1.85
C ALA A 262 4.04 10.81 2.40
N VAL A 263 4.34 11.59 3.44
CA VAL A 263 5.50 11.37 4.32
C VAL A 263 5.02 10.55 5.52
N ILE A 264 5.68 9.43 5.78
CA ILE A 264 5.38 8.53 6.89
C ILE A 264 6.45 8.74 7.96
N GLY A 265 6.18 9.66 8.89
CA GLY A 265 7.05 9.92 10.03
C GLY A 265 6.91 8.83 11.09
N LEU A 266 7.99 8.09 11.34
CA LEU A 266 8.07 7.15 12.46
C LEU A 266 8.63 7.85 13.69
N GLY A 267 8.02 7.62 14.85
CA GLY A 267 8.53 8.04 16.16
C GLY A 267 9.21 6.92 16.94
#